data_AF-A0A9N9A983-F1
#
_entry.id   AF-A0A9N9A983-F1
#
_cell.length_a   1.000
_cell.length_b   1.000
_cell.length_c   1.000
_cell.angle_alpha   90.00
_cell.angle_beta   90.00
_cell.angle_gamma   90.00
#
_symmetry.space_group_name_H-M   'P 1'
#
loop_
_entity.id
_entity.type
_entity.pdbx_description
1 polymer ?
#
loop_
_entity_poly.entity_id
_entity_poly.type
_entity_poly.pdbx_seq_one_letter_code
_entity_poly.pdbx_strand_id
1 'polypeptide(L)'
;MYNRAGRINVGKRDKEGDLKNDYNIQKFKDLPFRIKVETLPTEENLARIFFLKKDKEEEIPIPDGITCVDVTFKNNIAKDPVVYGANWFLVTHPYKYNIYYNPENKKCTRKNKIYSLNPGKDYTIYNYRKTDEVLEDEECKRMIRKSKMLDESIKSITGLPLSDGEMGDDDDESDE
;
A
#
# COMPACT_ATOMS: atom_id res chain seq x y z
N MET A 1 0.27 20.74 -1.24
CA MET A 1 0.59 19.47 -1.94
C MET A 1 0.55 18.36 -0.90
N TYR A 2 -0.14 17.24 -1.13
CA TYR A 2 -0.05 16.06 -0.24
C TYR A 2 1.02 15.12 -0.78
N ASN A 3 1.95 14.73 0.08
CA ASN A 3 3.00 13.76 -0.24
C ASN A 3 2.38 12.38 -0.42
N ARG A 4 2.69 11.71 -1.52
CA ARG A 4 2.30 10.31 -1.77
C ARG A 4 2.99 9.43 -0.73
N ALA A 5 2.29 8.43 -0.18
CA ALA A 5 2.86 7.56 0.85
C ALA A 5 3.85 6.52 0.29
N GLY A 6 3.87 6.29 -1.03
CA GLY A 6 4.79 5.36 -1.69
C GLY A 6 4.19 4.73 -2.94
N ARG A 7 4.98 3.93 -3.67
CA ARG A 7 4.52 3.05 -4.76
C ARG A 7 4.86 1.59 -4.43
N ILE A 8 3.94 0.66 -4.71
CA ILE A 8 4.18 -0.78 -4.57
C ILE A 8 3.76 -1.44 -5.88
N ASN A 9 4.60 -2.33 -6.43
CA ASN A 9 4.24 -3.12 -7.62
C ASN A 9 3.59 -4.42 -7.17
N VAL A 10 2.45 -4.78 -7.75
CA VAL A 10 1.73 -6.02 -7.46
C VAL A 10 1.63 -6.89 -8.71
N GLY A 11 1.80 -8.21 -8.53
CA GLY A 11 1.76 -9.18 -9.63
C GLY A 11 3.10 -9.75 -10.07
N LYS A 12 4.20 -9.57 -9.30
CA LYS A 12 5.47 -10.22 -9.62
C LYS A 12 5.34 -11.75 -9.49
N ARG A 13 5.51 -12.45 -10.62
CA ARG A 13 5.61 -13.91 -10.67
C ARG A 13 7.06 -14.37 -10.60
N ASP A 14 7.31 -15.53 -10.03
CA ASP A 14 8.59 -16.21 -10.11
C ASP A 14 8.79 -16.89 -11.47
N LYS A 15 9.87 -17.65 -11.58
CA LYS A 15 10.25 -18.32 -12.83
C LYS A 15 9.36 -19.53 -13.11
N GLU A 16 8.72 -20.08 -12.08
CA GLU A 16 7.71 -21.15 -12.16
C GLU A 16 6.31 -20.62 -12.51
N GLY A 17 6.10 -19.30 -12.44
CA GLY A 17 4.82 -18.64 -12.74
C GLY A 17 3.94 -18.40 -11.51
N ASP A 18 4.44 -18.75 -10.34
CA ASP A 18 3.81 -18.58 -9.04
C ASP A 18 4.02 -17.15 -8.52
N LEU A 19 3.09 -16.68 -7.68
CA LEU A 19 3.16 -15.33 -7.12
C LEU A 19 4.29 -15.26 -6.10
N LYS A 20 5.29 -14.42 -6.37
CA LYS A 20 6.56 -14.42 -5.64
C LYS A 20 6.51 -13.68 -4.29
N ASN A 21 5.44 -12.92 -3.99
CA ASN A 21 5.34 -12.14 -2.75
C ASN A 21 3.88 -11.87 -2.30
N ASP A 22 3.64 -11.98 -0.99
CA ASP A 22 2.34 -11.85 -0.30
C ASP A 22 1.98 -10.41 0.12
N TYR A 23 2.80 -9.39 -0.20
CA TYR A 23 2.59 -8.00 0.26
C TYR A 23 1.49 -7.21 -0.50
N ASN A 24 0.45 -7.87 -0.98
CA ASN A 24 -0.67 -7.22 -1.67
C ASN A 24 -1.71 -6.61 -0.72
N ILE A 25 -1.50 -6.73 0.60
CA ILE A 25 -2.42 -6.25 1.63
C ILE A 25 -1.97 -4.86 2.12
N GLN A 26 -2.78 -3.84 1.86
CA GLN A 26 -2.56 -2.49 2.34
C GLN A 26 -3.35 -2.24 3.63
N LYS A 27 -2.61 -2.01 4.72
CA LYS A 27 -3.16 -1.65 6.03
C LYS A 27 -3.00 -0.15 6.27
N PHE A 28 -4.12 0.54 6.42
CA PHE A 28 -4.16 1.98 6.67
C PHE A 28 -4.58 2.25 8.12
N LYS A 29 -3.84 3.11 8.82
CA LYS A 29 -4.08 3.42 10.24
C LYS A 29 -5.52 3.87 10.52
N ASP A 30 -6.04 4.72 9.64
CA ASP A 30 -7.31 5.43 9.77
C ASP A 30 -8.49 4.77 9.03
N LEU A 31 -8.32 3.53 8.56
CA LEU A 31 -9.39 2.74 7.97
C LEU A 31 -9.78 1.57 8.87
N PRO A 32 -11.07 1.14 8.84
CA PRO A 32 -11.55 -0.02 9.60
C PRO A 32 -11.34 -1.36 8.87
N PHE A 33 -10.64 -1.36 7.73
CA PHE A 33 -10.40 -2.53 6.90
C PHE A 33 -9.01 -2.45 6.24
N ARG A 34 -8.56 -3.56 5.66
CA ARG A 34 -7.38 -3.64 4.79
C ARG A 34 -7.81 -3.92 3.36
N ILE A 35 -7.00 -3.56 2.38
CA ILE A 35 -7.27 -3.79 0.96
C ILE A 35 -6.29 -4.82 0.43
N LYS A 36 -6.78 -5.90 -0.19
CA LYS A 36 -5.95 -6.93 -0.83
C LYS A 36 -6.17 -6.89 -2.34
N VAL A 37 -5.10 -6.98 -3.12
CA VAL A 37 -5.18 -7.16 -4.58
C VAL A 37 -4.66 -8.53 -4.96
N GLU A 38 -5.35 -9.22 -5.86
CA GLU A 38 -4.93 -10.54 -6.33
C GLU A 38 -5.06 -10.62 -7.85
N THR A 39 -3.96 -10.85 -8.55
CA THR A 39 -3.95 -11.11 -10.00
C THR A 39 -4.40 -12.54 -10.27
N LEU A 40 -5.24 -12.75 -11.28
CA LEU A 40 -5.74 -14.07 -11.61
C LEU A 40 -4.66 -14.90 -12.34
N PRO A 41 -4.40 -16.16 -11.93
CA PRO A 41 -3.32 -16.96 -12.50
C PRO A 41 -3.44 -17.18 -14.01
N THR A 42 -4.66 -17.42 -14.48
CA THR A 42 -5.01 -17.76 -15.87
C THR A 42 -5.43 -16.57 -16.71
N GLU A 43 -5.61 -15.40 -16.11
CA GLU A 43 -6.11 -14.20 -16.76
C GLU A 43 -5.12 -13.06 -16.50
N GLU A 44 -4.08 -12.98 -17.34
CA GLU A 44 -2.94 -12.08 -17.15
C GLU A 44 -3.34 -10.60 -16.99
N ASN A 45 -4.52 -10.22 -17.48
CA ASN A 45 -5.01 -8.85 -17.45
C ASN A 45 -6.02 -8.58 -16.33
N LEU A 46 -6.39 -9.55 -15.50
CA LEU A 46 -7.45 -9.37 -14.51
C LEU A 46 -6.91 -9.45 -13.08
N ALA A 47 -7.42 -8.56 -12.23
CA ALA A 47 -7.14 -8.56 -10.81
C ALA A 47 -8.42 -8.35 -10.00
N ARG A 48 -8.45 -8.93 -8.81
CA ARG A 48 -9.54 -8.80 -7.85
C ARG A 48 -9.09 -7.92 -6.69
N ILE A 49 -9.96 -6.99 -6.30
CA ILE A 49 -9.74 -6.11 -5.14
C ILE A 49 -10.67 -6.54 -4.02
N PHE A 50 -10.09 -7.13 -2.97
CA PHE A 50 -10.79 -7.60 -1.78
C PHE A 50 -10.61 -6.64 -0.61
N PHE A 51 -11.47 -6.80 0.39
CA PHE A 51 -11.39 -6.09 1.66
C PHE A 51 -11.28 -7.11 2.79
N LEU A 52 -10.38 -6.86 3.75
CA LEU A 52 -10.15 -7.73 4.90
C LEU A 52 -10.47 -6.99 6.20
N LYS A 53 -10.76 -7.74 7.27
CA LYS A 53 -10.80 -7.17 8.63
C LYS A 53 -9.48 -6.47 8.98
N LYS A 54 -9.56 -5.41 9.77
CA LYS A 54 -8.40 -4.60 10.19
C LYS A 54 -7.30 -5.45 10.84
N ASP A 55 -7.70 -6.38 11.71
CA ASP A 55 -6.81 -7.11 12.61
C ASP A 55 -6.68 -8.60 12.27
N LYS A 56 -7.35 -9.09 11.21
CA LYS A 56 -7.39 -10.51 10.82
C LYS A 56 -7.43 -10.68 9.32
N GLU A 57 -6.76 -11.70 8.80
CA GLU A 57 -6.81 -12.08 7.37
C GLU A 57 -8.10 -12.83 7.03
N GLU A 58 -9.21 -12.14 7.28
CA GLU A 58 -10.55 -12.61 6.98
C GLU A 58 -11.19 -11.63 6.01
N GLU A 59 -11.62 -12.13 4.85
CA GLU A 59 -12.34 -11.34 3.86
C GLU A 59 -13.69 -10.86 4.40
N ILE A 60 -14.03 -9.61 4.07
CA ILE A 60 -15.29 -8.99 4.44
C ILE A 60 -16.03 -8.52 3.20
N PRO A 61 -17.36 -8.33 3.29
CA PRO A 61 -18.10 -7.62 2.26
C PRO A 61 -17.48 -6.25 1.98
N ILE A 62 -17.60 -5.78 0.74
CA ILE A 62 -17.15 -4.43 0.35
C ILE A 62 -17.74 -3.41 1.34
N PRO A 63 -16.90 -2.70 2.10
CA PRO A 63 -17.37 -1.77 3.12
C PRO A 63 -18.28 -0.70 2.55
N ASP A 64 -19.31 -0.34 3.32
CA ASP A 64 -20.19 0.77 2.95
C ASP A 64 -19.39 2.08 2.81
N GLY A 65 -19.68 2.82 1.74
CA GLY A 65 -18.94 4.04 1.41
C GLY A 65 -17.74 3.84 0.50
N ILE A 66 -17.38 2.59 0.15
CA ILE A 66 -16.37 2.31 -0.86
C ILE A 66 -16.93 2.59 -2.26
N THR A 67 -16.11 3.24 -3.08
CA THR A 67 -16.36 3.41 -4.52
C THR A 67 -15.08 3.14 -5.29
N CYS A 68 -15.15 2.23 -6.25
CA CYS A 68 -14.09 1.98 -7.23
C CYS A 68 -14.46 2.68 -8.54
N VAL A 69 -13.54 3.47 -9.08
CA VAL A 69 -13.73 4.21 -10.33
C VAL A 69 -12.64 3.83 -11.30
N ASP A 70 -13.03 3.34 -12.47
CA ASP A 70 -12.19 3.27 -13.65
C ASP A 70 -11.97 4.69 -14.17
N VAL A 71 -10.74 5.17 -14.07
CA VAL A 71 -10.33 6.50 -14.51
C VAL A 71 -10.14 6.56 -16.02
N THR A 72 -9.80 5.43 -16.64
CA THR A 72 -9.61 5.32 -18.09
C THR A 72 -10.94 5.58 -18.80
N PHE A 73 -12.02 4.89 -18.38
CA PHE A 73 -13.35 5.05 -18.98
C PHE A 73 -14.29 5.95 -18.19
N LYS A 74 -13.85 6.50 -17.06
CA LYS A 74 -14.63 7.38 -16.17
C LYS A 74 -15.92 6.74 -15.64
N ASN A 75 -15.89 5.43 -15.40
CA ASN A 75 -17.04 4.66 -14.96
C ASN A 75 -16.86 4.14 -13.52
N ASN A 76 -17.96 4.05 -12.78
CA ASN A 76 -17.98 3.35 -11.50
C ASN A 76 -17.94 1.85 -11.74
N ILE A 77 -17.02 1.15 -11.08
CA ILE A 77 -16.93 -0.30 -11.13
C ILE A 77 -17.91 -0.87 -10.10
N ALA A 78 -18.85 -1.67 -10.58
CA ALA A 78 -19.74 -2.44 -9.73
C ALA A 78 -19.01 -3.66 -9.15
N LYS A 79 -19.63 -4.32 -8.16
CA LYS A 79 -19.20 -5.66 -7.75
C LYS A 79 -19.15 -6.57 -8.97
N ASP A 80 -18.25 -7.55 -8.96
CA ASP A 80 -18.14 -8.53 -10.04
C ASP A 80 -19.53 -9.07 -10.40
N PRO A 81 -20.03 -8.78 -11.61
CA PRO A 81 -21.41 -9.08 -11.98
C PRO A 81 -21.60 -10.56 -12.32
N VAL A 82 -20.52 -11.31 -12.54
CA VAL A 82 -20.57 -12.70 -12.99
C VAL A 82 -20.71 -13.65 -11.80
N VAL A 83 -20.11 -13.29 -10.66
CA VAL A 83 -20.10 -14.14 -9.47
C VAL A 83 -21.14 -13.65 -8.46
N TYR A 84 -22.22 -14.43 -8.29
CA TYR A 84 -23.26 -14.14 -7.31
C TYR A 84 -22.66 -14.06 -5.89
N GLY A 85 -22.92 -12.96 -5.18
CA GLY A 85 -22.37 -12.73 -3.84
C GLY A 85 -20.91 -12.25 -3.81
N ALA A 86 -20.31 -11.88 -4.95
CA ALA A 86 -18.96 -11.35 -4.99
C ALA A 86 -18.78 -10.16 -4.03
N ASN A 87 -17.68 -10.21 -3.27
CA ASN A 87 -17.28 -9.18 -2.32
C ASN A 87 -15.98 -8.49 -2.74
N TRP A 88 -15.72 -8.47 -4.04
CA TRP A 88 -14.57 -7.82 -4.65
C TRP A 88 -14.97 -6.97 -5.87
N PHE A 89 -14.08 -6.08 -6.27
CA PHE A 89 -14.11 -5.47 -7.59
C PHE A 89 -13.23 -6.27 -8.54
N LEU A 90 -13.74 -6.58 -9.72
CA LEU A 90 -12.93 -7.12 -10.81
C LEU A 90 -12.40 -5.92 -11.62
N VAL A 91 -11.08 -5.87 -11.81
CA VAL A 91 -10.40 -4.79 -12.55
C VAL A 91 -9.50 -5.36 -13.63
N THR A 92 -9.40 -4.62 -14.72
CA THR A 92 -8.72 -5.01 -15.96
C THR A 92 -7.53 -4.13 -16.27
N HIS A 93 -6.41 -4.74 -16.65
CA HIS A 93 -5.19 -4.11 -17.12
C HIS A 93 -5.33 -3.85 -18.62
N PRO A 94 -4.85 -2.71 -19.16
CA PRO A 94 -4.02 -1.68 -18.54
C PRO A 94 -4.81 -0.48 -18.00
N TYR A 95 -6.00 -0.68 -17.43
CA TYR A 95 -6.79 0.46 -16.98
C TYR A 95 -6.34 0.97 -15.61
N LYS A 96 -6.67 2.24 -15.35
CA LYS A 96 -6.35 2.92 -14.10
C LYS A 96 -7.58 2.96 -13.21
N TYR A 97 -7.41 2.61 -11.95
CA TYR A 97 -8.50 2.59 -10.98
C TYR A 97 -8.18 3.45 -9.77
N ASN A 98 -9.19 4.17 -9.28
CA ASN A 98 -9.13 4.90 -8.03
C ASN A 98 -10.14 4.29 -7.06
N ILE A 99 -9.69 4.07 -5.82
CA ILE A 99 -10.59 3.68 -4.72
C ILE A 99 -10.77 4.88 -3.81
N TYR A 100 -12.03 5.14 -3.47
CA TYR A 100 -12.46 6.17 -2.55
C TYR A 100 -13.19 5.51 -1.38
N TYR A 101 -13.04 6.09 -0.20
CA TYR A 101 -13.81 5.70 0.98
C TYR A 101 -14.43 6.93 1.63
N ASN A 102 -15.75 6.97 1.65
CA ASN A 102 -16.53 7.91 2.43
C ASN A 102 -17.83 7.26 2.92
N PRO A 103 -17.93 6.89 4.20
CA PRO A 103 -19.10 6.22 4.76
C PRO A 103 -20.34 7.12 4.82
N GLU A 104 -20.18 8.45 4.88
CA GLU A 104 -21.29 9.40 5.03
C GLU A 104 -21.99 9.70 3.70
N ASN A 105 -21.21 9.88 2.63
CA ASN A 105 -21.72 10.06 1.28
C ASN A 105 -20.71 9.47 0.29
N LYS A 106 -21.14 8.61 -0.64
CA LYS A 106 -20.28 7.94 -1.64
C LYS A 106 -19.65 8.90 -2.68
N LYS A 107 -19.41 10.16 -2.31
CA LYS A 107 -18.82 11.20 -3.15
C LYS A 107 -17.32 10.95 -3.32
N CYS A 108 -16.91 10.74 -4.56
CA CYS A 108 -15.51 10.61 -4.95
C CYS A 108 -14.84 11.99 -4.94
N THR A 109 -14.10 12.31 -3.88
CA THR A 109 -13.27 13.53 -3.79
C THR A 109 -11.81 13.19 -3.57
N ARG A 110 -10.91 14.13 -3.89
CA ARG A 110 -9.47 13.94 -3.67
C ARG A 110 -9.10 13.66 -2.20
N LYS A 111 -9.86 14.20 -1.25
CA LYS A 111 -9.65 13.96 0.20
C LYS A 111 -10.01 12.52 0.60
N ASN A 112 -10.99 11.94 -0.06
CA ASN A 112 -11.52 10.62 0.26
C ASN A 112 -10.87 9.50 -0.56
N LYS A 113 -9.95 9.86 -1.47
CA LYS A 113 -9.17 8.91 -2.24
C LYS A 113 -8.20 8.20 -1.30
N ILE A 114 -8.27 6.88 -1.25
CA ILE A 114 -7.42 6.07 -0.38
C ILE A 114 -6.25 5.46 -1.18
N TYR A 115 -6.53 5.11 -2.43
CA TYR A 115 -5.71 4.17 -3.17
C TYR A 115 -5.88 4.37 -4.69
N SER A 116 -4.87 4.04 -5.50
CA SER A 116 -5.04 3.85 -6.94
C SER A 116 -4.19 2.72 -7.50
N LEU A 117 -4.79 1.87 -8.33
CA LEU A 117 -4.05 1.00 -9.26
C LEU A 117 -3.78 1.77 -10.55
N ASN A 118 -2.55 1.76 -11.02
CA ASN A 118 -2.14 2.39 -12.27
C ASN A 118 -1.55 1.35 -13.21
N PRO A 119 -1.66 1.56 -14.52
CA PRO A 119 -1.01 0.71 -15.51
C PRO A 119 0.51 0.77 -15.42
N GLY A 120 1.14 -0.36 -15.72
CA GLY A 120 2.58 -0.60 -15.79
C GLY A 120 2.85 -1.98 -16.40
N LYS A 121 4.10 -2.48 -16.37
CA LYS A 121 4.38 -3.89 -16.72
C LYS A 121 3.59 -4.84 -15.82
N ASP A 122 3.53 -4.48 -14.54
CA ASP A 122 2.59 -4.99 -13.56
C ASP A 122 1.70 -3.85 -13.07
N TYR A 123 0.63 -4.12 -12.32
CA TYR A 123 -0.12 -3.05 -11.68
C TYR A 123 0.77 -2.32 -10.65
N THR A 124 0.78 -0.99 -10.70
CA THR A 124 1.44 -0.16 -9.67
C THR A 124 0.40 0.48 -8.76
N ILE A 125 0.53 0.21 -7.46
CA ILE A 125 -0.26 0.78 -6.38
C ILE A 125 0.31 2.13 -5.96
N TYR A 126 -0.56 3.11 -5.75
CA TYR A 126 -0.23 4.34 -5.03
C TYR A 126 -1.20 4.54 -3.87
N ASN A 127 -0.63 4.65 -2.66
CA ASN A 127 -1.35 4.95 -1.44
C ASN A 127 -1.44 6.47 -1.23
N TYR A 128 -2.66 6.96 -0.99
CA TYR A 128 -2.94 8.38 -0.70
C TYR A 128 -3.13 8.64 0.79
N ARG A 129 -3.32 7.57 1.57
CA ARG A 129 -3.23 7.57 3.03
C ARG A 129 -1.98 6.80 3.45
N LYS A 130 -1.38 7.17 4.58
CA LYS A 130 -0.20 6.47 5.09
C LYS A 130 -0.60 5.07 5.56
N THR A 131 0.18 4.08 5.16
CA THR A 131 0.07 2.73 5.69
C THR A 131 0.75 2.65 7.05
N ASP A 132 0.44 1.61 7.83
CA ASP A 132 1.09 1.38 9.14
C ASP A 132 2.61 1.25 8.99
N GLU A 133 3.08 0.51 7.97
CA GLU A 133 4.50 0.34 7.63
C GLU A 133 5.23 1.69 7.44
N VAL A 134 4.63 2.63 6.71
CA VAL A 134 5.23 3.96 6.49
C VAL A 134 5.30 4.76 7.80
N LEU A 135 4.33 4.58 8.69
CA LEU A 135 4.33 5.26 9.98
C LEU A 135 5.37 4.66 10.93
N GLU A 136 5.51 3.33 10.94
CA GLU A 136 6.51 2.61 11.71
C GLU A 136 7.92 2.98 11.25
N ASP A 137 8.18 3.03 9.95
CA ASP A 137 9.46 3.50 9.37
C ASP A 137 9.75 4.97 9.74
N GLU A 138 8.77 5.87 9.67
CA GLU A 138 8.93 7.26 10.10
C GLU A 138 9.25 7.38 11.60
N GLU A 139 8.64 6.54 12.43
CA GLU A 139 8.87 6.52 13.88
C GLU A 139 10.26 5.97 14.23
N CYS A 140 10.66 4.88 13.57
CA CYS A 140 12.01 4.32 13.68
C CYS A 140 13.07 5.37 13.28
N LYS A 141 12.90 6.04 12.14
CA LYS A 141 13.80 7.12 11.69
C LYS A 141 13.88 8.29 12.68
N ARG A 142 12.76 8.64 13.34
CA ARG A 142 12.77 9.67 14.40
C ARG A 142 13.54 9.21 15.64
N MET A 143 13.38 7.95 16.05
CA MET A 143 14.12 7.40 17.18
C MET A 143 15.63 7.39 16.92
N ILE A 144 16.05 6.92 15.74
CA ILE A 144 17.47 6.90 15.34
C ILE A 144 18.05 8.32 15.37
N ARG A 145 17.35 9.32 14.82
CA ARG A 145 17.82 10.72 14.85
C ARG A 145 17.93 11.27 16.27
N LYS A 146 16.95 10.98 17.14
CA LYS A 146 17.02 11.38 18.55
C LYS A 146 18.18 10.73 19.28
N SER A 147 18.45 9.45 19.02
CA SER A 147 19.60 8.75 19.59
C SER A 147 20.91 9.39 19.15
N LYS A 148 21.07 9.64 17.84
CA LYS A 148 22.26 10.32 17.29
C LYS A 148 22.48 11.70 17.92
N MET A 149 21.43 12.51 18.07
CA MET A 149 21.52 13.82 18.73
C MET A 149 21.90 13.71 20.21
N LEU A 150 21.41 12.69 20.91
CA LEU A 150 21.75 12.45 22.32
C LEU A 150 23.22 12.04 22.46
N ASP A 151 23.69 11.15 21.60
CA ASP A 151 25.10 10.71 21.57
C ASP A 151 26.04 11.86 21.25
N GLU A 152 25.72 12.70 20.26
CA GLU A 152 26.47 13.92 19.96
C GLU A 152 26.49 14.90 21.14
N SER A 153 25.34 15.11 21.80
CA SER A 153 25.24 15.99 22.95
C SER A 153 26.09 15.48 24.12
N ILE A 154 26.06 14.17 24.38
CA ILE A 154 26.84 13.56 25.45
C ILE A 154 28.33 13.60 25.13
N LYS A 155 28.74 13.26 23.91
CA LYS A 155 30.12 13.40 23.44
C LYS A 155 30.63 14.84 23.58
N SER A 156 29.79 15.84 23.35
CA SER A 156 30.16 17.26 23.52
C SER A 156 30.40 17.65 24.99
N ILE A 157 29.74 16.99 25.94
CA ILE A 157 29.82 17.27 27.38
C ILE A 157 30.93 16.44 28.05
N THR A 158 31.03 15.15 27.71
CA THR A 158 31.90 14.18 28.39
C THR A 158 33.21 13.90 27.64
N GLY A 159 33.30 14.27 26.37
CA GLY A 159 34.42 13.93 25.49
C GLY A 159 34.46 12.46 25.05
N LEU A 160 33.50 11.64 25.47
CA LEU A 160 33.43 10.21 25.18
C LEU A 160 32.13 9.88 24.43
N PRO A 161 32.19 9.16 23.29
CA PRO A 161 30.99 8.62 22.66
C PRO A 161 30.37 7.54 23.55
N LEU A 162 29.03 7.42 23.53
CA LEU A 162 28.31 6.36 24.24
C LEU A 162 28.18 5.06 23.44
N SER A 163 28.39 5.10 22.12
CA SER A 163 28.18 3.97 21.23
C SER A 163 29.51 3.27 20.88
N ASP A 164 29.86 2.22 21.61
CA ASP A 164 30.86 1.20 21.21
C ASP A 164 30.18 0.02 20.48
N GLY A 165 29.22 0.31 19.59
CA GLY A 165 28.45 -0.71 18.88
C GLY A 165 28.53 -0.52 17.38
N GLU A 166 29.32 -1.37 16.73
CA GLU A 166 29.44 -1.50 15.29
C GLU A 166 28.06 -1.50 14.60
N MET A 167 27.79 -0.50 13.77
CA MET A 167 26.90 -0.66 12.63
C MET A 167 27.75 -0.47 11.39
N GLY A 168 28.16 -1.60 10.80
CA GLY A 168 28.76 -1.65 9.49
C GLY A 168 27.76 -1.09 8.48
N ASP A 169 28.06 0.11 7.99
CA ASP A 169 27.55 0.60 6.72
C ASP A 169 28.39 -0.10 5.63
N ASP A 170 27.96 -1.29 5.22
CA ASP A 170 28.28 -1.82 3.90
C ASP A 170 26.94 -1.94 3.16
N ASP A 171 26.73 -1.04 2.21
CA ASP A 171 26.21 -1.38 0.88
C ASP A 171 26.32 -0.11 0.02
N ASP A 172 27.57 0.09 -0.42
CA ASP A 172 27.90 0.82 -1.62
C ASP A 172 27.58 -0.11 -2.81
N GLU A 173 26.38 0.00 -3.38
CA GLU A 173 26.11 -0.47 -4.74
C GLU A 173 25.61 0.70 -5.58
N SER A 174 26.57 1.54 -5.97
CA SER A 174 26.57 2.08 -7.31
C SER A 174 26.85 0.95 -8.29
N ASP A 175 25.92 0.67 -9.19
CA ASP A 175 26.25 0.09 -10.49
C ASP A 175 25.27 0.59 -11.56
N GLU A 176 25.84 0.62 -12.76
CA GLU A 176 25.53 1.38 -13.98
C GLU A 176 24.19 1.06 -14.68
#